data_AF-A0A426XMX2-F1
#
_entry.id   AF-A0A426XMX2-F1
#
_cell.length_a   1.000
_cell.length_b   1.000
_cell.length_c   1.000
_cell.angle_alpha   90.00
_cell.angle_beta   90.00
_cell.angle_gamma   90.00
#
_symmetry.space_group_name_H-M   'P 1'
#
loop_
_entity.id
_entity.type
_entity.pdbx_description
1 polymer ?
#
loop_
_entity_poly.entity_id
_entity_poly.type
_entity_poly.pdbx_seq_one_letter_code
_entity_poly.pdbx_strand_id
1 'polypeptide(L)' 'MGGFPHYGIVNHDYVLIKGCCVGPKKRVVTLRQSLLKQTSRVALEEIKLKFIDTSSKFGHGRFQTTQEKQKFYGRLKA' A
#
# COMPACT_ATOMS: atom_id res chain seq x y z
N MET A 1 7.85 1.72 -5.79
CA MET A 1 9.23 2.25 -5.99
C MET A 1 9.42 3.57 -5.23
N GLY A 2 10.58 3.79 -4.60
CA GLY A 2 10.93 5.07 -3.95
C GLY A 2 10.32 5.33 -2.57
N GLY A 3 9.67 4.33 -1.97
CA GLY A 3 9.03 4.44 -0.65
C GLY A 3 7.68 5.17 -0.66
N PHE A 4 7.04 5.24 0.50
CA PHE A 4 5.78 5.96 0.68
C PHE A 4 6.04 7.47 0.85
N PRO A 5 5.39 8.35 0.07
CA PRO A 5 5.65 9.79 0.15
C PRO A 5 5.37 10.35 1.53
N HIS A 6 6.30 11.11 2.11
CA HIS A 6 6.25 11.64 3.48
C HIS A 6 6.15 10.60 4.60
N TYR A 7 6.46 9.33 4.34
CA TYR A 7 6.58 8.30 5.37
C TYR A 7 7.95 7.63 5.32
N GLY A 8 8.26 6.92 4.24
CA GLY A 8 9.48 6.13 4.09
C GLY A 8 9.20 4.69 3.68
N ILE A 9 10.10 3.78 4.07
CA ILE A 9 10.01 2.35 3.81
C ILE A 9 9.35 1.68 5.03
N VAL A 10 8.43 0.74 4.77
CA VAL A 10 7.80 -0.07 5.82
C VAL A 10 8.62 -1.35 5.95
N ASN A 11 9.42 -1.46 7.02
CA ASN A 11 10.28 -2.61 7.28
C ASN A 11 9.68 -3.63 8.25
N HIS A 12 8.57 -3.29 8.91
CA HIS A 12 7.95 -4.10 9.96
C HIS A 12 6.58 -4.59 9.48
N ASP A 13 5.95 -5.44 10.29
CA ASP A 13 4.62 -5.95 10.03
C ASP A 13 3.60 -4.81 9.84
N TYR A 14 2.66 -5.03 8.93
CA TYR A 14 1.67 -4.04 8.55
C TYR A 14 0.30 -4.68 8.34
N VAL A 15 -0.73 -3.84 8.40
CA VAL A 15 -2.12 -4.20 8.08
C VAL A 15 -2.59 -3.33 6.92
N LEU A 16 -3.23 -3.94 5.93
CA LEU A 16 -3.90 -3.23 4.84
C LEU A 16 -5.39 -3.07 5.18
N ILE A 17 -5.83 -1.82 5.28
CA ILE A 17 -7.22 -1.47 5.61
C ILE A 17 -7.93 -1.03 4.33
N LYS A 18 -9.19 -1.46 4.17
CA LYS A 18 -10.06 -0.99 3.09
C LYS A 18 -10.38 0.50 3.27
N GLY A 19 -10.05 1.32 2.26
CA GLY A 19 -10.35 2.77 2.27
C GLY A 19 -9.25 3.62 2.92
N CYS A 20 -9.64 4.73 3.55
CA CYS A 20 -8.74 5.66 4.24
C CYS A 20 -8.96 5.67 5.75
N CYS A 21 -7.96 6.15 6.50
CA CYS A 21 -8.04 6.34 7.95
C CYS A 21 -7.77 7.80 8.33
N VAL A 22 -8.10 8.17 9.57
CA VAL A 22 -8.04 9.56 10.02
C VAL A 22 -6.59 9.99 10.28
N GLY A 23 -6.14 11.00 9.52
CA GLY A 23 -4.92 11.75 9.82
C GLY A 23 -3.86 11.76 8.72
N PRO A 24 -2.81 12.58 8.91
CA PRO A 24 -1.67 12.60 8.04
C PRO A 24 -0.84 11.33 8.24
N LYS A 25 0.02 11.08 7.27
CA LYS A 25 1.02 10.00 7.31
C LYS A 25 1.92 10.18 8.54
N LYS A 26 2.39 9.07 9.13
CA LYS A 26 3.16 8.98 10.39
C LYS A 26 2.35 9.18 11.68
N ARG A 27 1.08 9.55 11.63
CA ARG A 27 0.24 9.61 12.84
C ARG A 27 0.05 8.21 13.41
N VAL A 28 0.24 8.07 14.72
CA VAL A 28 -0.08 6.83 15.45
C VAL A 28 -1.59 6.64 15.47
N VAL A 29 -2.05 5.42 15.17
CA VAL A 29 -3.48 5.05 15.16
C VAL A 29 -3.67 3.84 16.04
N THR A 30 -4.61 3.93 16.98
CA THR A 30 -5.01 2.81 17.83
C THR A 30 -6.16 2.05 17.18
N LEU A 31 -5.94 0.77 16.85
CA LEU A 31 -6.97 -0.10 16.30
C LEU A 31 -7.75 -0.76 17.45
N ARG A 32 -9.08 -0.66 17.42
CA ARG A 32 -9.98 -1.31 18.39
C ARG A 32 -10.88 -2.31 17.67
N GLN A 33 -11.13 -3.45 18.32
CA GLN A 33 -12.18 -4.36 17.87
C GLN A 33 -13.56 -3.69 17.96
N SER A 34 -14.46 -4.12 17.08
CA SER A 34 -15.87 -3.73 17.11
C SER A 34 -16.52 -4.17 18.41
N LEU A 35 -17.40 -3.35 18.99
CA LEU A 35 -18.10 -3.68 20.23
C LEU A 35 -19.12 -4.81 20.03
N LEU A 36 -19.71 -4.87 18.84
CA LEU A 36 -20.71 -5.85 18.45
C LEU A 36 -20.16 -6.71 17.32
N LYS A 37 -20.55 -7.99 17.31
CA LYS A 37 -20.19 -8.92 16.23
C LYS A 37 -20.74 -8.40 14.90
N GLN A 38 -19.88 -8.30 13.89
CA GLN A 38 -20.27 -7.87 12.55
C GLN A 38 -20.85 -9.07 11.79
N THR A 39 -22.13 -9.00 11.41
CA THR A 39 -22.86 -10.08 10.73
C THR A 39 -23.28 -9.71 9.30
N SER A 40 -22.95 -8.51 8.84
CA SER A 40 -23.30 -8.05 7.49
C SER A 40 -22.54 -8.85 6.43
N ARG A 41 -23.14 -9.03 5.24
CA ARG A 41 -22.52 -9.76 4.13
C ARG A 41 -21.14 -9.22 3.75
N VAL A 42 -20.97 -7.89 3.82
CA VAL A 42 -19.70 -7.21 3.53
C VAL A 42 -18.63 -7.54 4.59
N ALA A 43 -19.01 -7.77 5.84
CA ALA A 43 -18.09 -8.12 6.91
C ALA A 43 -17.68 -9.61 6.90
N LEU A 44 -18.50 -10.47 6.29
CA LEU A 44 -18.27 -11.92 6.18
C LEU A 44 -17.65 -12.33 4.84
N GLU A 45 -17.35 -11.37 3.96
CA GLU A 45 -16.75 -11.64 2.66
C GLU A 45 -15.31 -12.19 2.80
N GLU A 46 -15.02 -13.30 2.13
CA GLU A 46 -13.66 -13.84 2.05
C GLU A 46 -12.81 -13.03 1.06
N ILE A 47 -11.77 -12.37 1.57
CA ILE A 47 -10.95 -11.46 0.76
C ILE A 47 -9.82 -12.24 0.07
N LYS A 48 -9.90 -12.38 -1.26
CA LYS A 48 -8.84 -12.94 -2.11
C LYS A 48 -8.24 -11.85 -3.00
N LEU A 49 -7.03 -11.39 -2.67
CA LEU A 49 -6.34 -10.35 -3.43
C LEU A 49 -5.65 -10.96 -4.65
N LYS A 50 -5.84 -10.35 -5.83
CA LYS A 50 -5.14 -10.74 -7.07
C LYS A 50 -3.93 -9.85 -7.37
N PHE A 51 -4.01 -8.57 -7.04
CA PHE A 51 -3.00 -7.58 -7.37
C PHE A 51 -2.89 -6.49 -6.29
N ILE A 52 -1.67 -6.11 -5.96
CA ILE A 52 -1.35 -4.97 -5.10
C ILE A 52 -0.38 -4.08 -5.88
N ASP A 53 -0.74 -2.81 -6.04
CA ASP A 53 0.09 -1.86 -6.76
C ASP A 53 1.29 -1.42 -5.92
N THR A 54 2.49 -1.66 -6.46
CA THR A 54 3.79 -1.30 -5.87
C THR A 54 4.49 -0.18 -6.65
N SER A 55 3.79 0.41 -7.62
CA SER A 55 4.30 1.52 -8.41
C SER A 55 4.62 2.75 -7.56
N SER A 56 5.45 3.65 -8.11
CA SER A 56 5.76 4.93 -7.46
C SER A 56 4.49 5.76 -7.24
N LYS A 57 4.38 6.35 -6.05
CA LYS A 57 3.38 7.37 -5.73
C LYS A 57 3.93 8.79 -5.74
N PHE A 58 5.19 8.95 -6.16
CA PHE A 58 5.75 10.24 -6.57
C PHE A 58 5.46 10.43 -8.05
N GLY A 59 4.61 11.42 -8.38
CA GLY A 59 4.12 11.66 -9.74
C GLY A 59 3.25 10.50 -10.26
N HIS A 60 3.34 10.24 -11.57
CA HIS A 60 2.60 9.17 -12.23
C HIS A 60 3.44 7.88 -12.28
N GLY A 61 3.05 6.86 -11.49
CA GLY A 61 3.73 5.57 -11.43
C GLY A 61 3.48 4.70 -12.67
N ARG A 62 4.56 4.24 -13.32
CA ARG A 62 4.49 3.36 -14.51
C ARG A 62 5.02 1.93 -14.28
N PHE A 63 5.97 1.75 -13.37
CA PHE A 63 6.67 0.48 -13.15
C PHE A 63 6.38 -0.04 -11.75
N GLN A 64 6.18 -1.35 -11.60
CA GLN A 64 5.98 -2.01 -10.31
C GLN A 64 7.32 -2.26 -9.63
N THR A 65 8.27 -2.80 -10.38
CA THR A 65 9.59 -3.18 -9.88
C THR A 65 10.73 -2.34 -10.47
N THR A 66 11.85 -2.27 -9.75
CA THR A 66 13.06 -1.59 -10.27
C THR A 66 13.60 -2.31 -11.50
N GLN A 67 13.48 -3.65 -11.54
CA GLN A 67 13.90 -4.48 -12.65
C GLN A 67 13.11 -4.17 -13.93
N GLU A 68 11.78 -4.01 -13.84
CA GLU A 68 10.94 -3.59 -14.98
C GLU A 68 11.40 -2.24 -15.54
N LYS A 69 11.67 -1.28 -14.65
CA LYS A 69 12.14 0.05 -15.06
C LYS A 69 13.50 -0.03 -15.78
N GLN A 70 14.46 -0.78 -15.22
CA GLN A 70 15.78 -0.96 -15.82
C GLN A 70 15.69 -1.65 -17.18
N LYS A 71 14.88 -2.72 -17.28
CA LYS A 71 14.66 -3.44 -18.55
C LYS A 71 14.02 -2.54 -19.61
N PHE A 72 13.07 -1.70 -19.22
CA PHE A 72 12.38 -0.79 -20.13
C PHE A 72 13.31 0.29 -20.71
N TYR A 73 14.15 0.91 -19.86
CA TYR A 73 15.04 1.98 -20.30
C TYR A 73 16.36 1.48 -20.91
N GLY A 74 16.76 0.23 -20.64
CA GLY A 74 17.98 -0.35 -21.18
C GLY A 74 19.25 0.32 -20.65
N ARG A 75 20.29 0.42 -21.48
CA ARG A 75 21.54 1.10 -21.11
C ARG A 75 21.32 2.61 -21.11
N LEU A 76 21.42 3.21 -19.94
CA LEU A 76 21.39 4.66 -19.76
C LEU A 76 22.82 5.20 -19.70
N LYS A 77 23.00 6.45 -20.13
CA LYS A 77 24.24 7.19 -19.86
C LYS A 77 24.29 7.50 -18.36
N ALA A 78 25.42 7.19 -17.72
CA ALA A 78 25.67 7.55 -16.33
C ALA A 78 25.75 9.07 -16.15
#